data_AF-A0A9Q3YU57-F1
#
_entry.id   AF-A0A9Q3YU57-F1
#
_cell.length_a   1.000
_cell.length_b   1.000
_cell.length_c   1.000
_cell.angle_alpha   90.00
_cell.angle_beta   90.00
_cell.angle_gamma   90.00
#
_symmetry.space_group_name_H-M   'P 1'
#
loop_
_entity.id
_entity.type
_entity.pdbx_description
1 polymer ?
#
loop_
_entity_poly.entity_id
_entity_poly.type
_entity_poly.pdbx_seq_one_letter_code
_entity_poly.pdbx_strand_id
1 'polypeptide(L)' 'MLLKRNSETLQGLWISPDGKKQLKVNLKKIKQSKAEIEKMEDELEKANYSANDC' A
#
# COMPACT_ATOMS: atom_id res chain seq x y z
N MET A 1 -8.31 -5.49 6.65
CA MET A 1 -8.14 -4.02 6.63
C MET A 1 -9.52 -3.38 6.53
N LEU A 2 -9.81 -2.34 7.31
CA LEU A 2 -11.10 -1.63 7.27
C LEU A 2 -10.85 -0.22 6.74
N LEU A 3 -11.28 0.07 5.51
CA LEU A 3 -11.10 1.38 4.88
C LEU A 3 -12.44 2.00 4.53
N LYS A 4 -12.59 3.28 4.86
CA LYS A 4 -13.71 4.12 4.45
C LYS A 4 -13.19 5.24 3.56
N ARG A 5 -13.81 5.38 2.39
CA ARG A 5 -13.48 6.45 1.45
C ARG A 5 -14.26 7.71 1.80
N ASN A 6 -13.54 8.80 2.07
CA ASN A 6 -14.08 10.15 2.23
C ASN A 6 -13.48 11.04 1.15
N SER A 7 -14.23 11.24 0.07
CA SER A 7 -13.85 12.00 -1.12
C SER A 7 -12.46 11.60 -1.67
N GLU A 8 -11.43 12.38 -1.36
CA GLU A 8 -10.04 12.22 -1.83
C GLU A 8 -9.14 11.44 -0.87
N THR A 9 -9.66 11.07 0.29
CA THR A 9 -8.92 10.34 1.34
C THR A 9 -9.55 8.98 1.60
N LEU A 10 -8.71 7.96 1.79
CA LEU A 10 -9.11 6.68 2.36
C LEU A 10 -8.62 6.63 3.80
N GLN A 11 -9.57 6.67 4.73
CA GLN A 11 -9.29 6.62 6.16
C GLN A 11 -9.71 5.26 6.70
N GLY A 12 -8.92 4.68 7.58
CA GLY A 12 -9.22 3.34 8.03
C GLY A 12 -8.34 2.84 9.14
N LEU A 13 -8.53 1.57 9.45
CA LEU A 13 -7.72 0.83 10.41
C LEU A 13 -7.01 -0.28 9.66
N TRP A 14 -5.68 -0.20 9.66
CA TRP A 14 -4.84 -1.32 9.29
C TRP A 14 -4.70 -2.22 10.50
N ILE A 15 -4.98 -3.51 10.30
CA ILE A 15 -4.88 -4.53 11.34
C ILE A 15 -3.75 -5.44 10.87
N SER A 16 -2.73 -5.60 11.70
CA SER A 16 -1.61 -6.50 11.40
C SER A 16 -2.13 -7.92 11.16
N PRO A 17 -1.48 -8.71 10.29
CA PRO A 17 -1.89 -10.10 10.03
C PRO A 17 -1.94 -10.97 11.30
N ASP A 18 -1.10 -10.66 12.29
CA ASP A 18 -1.08 -11.30 13.62
C ASP A 18 -2.15 -10.74 14.60
N GLY A 19 -2.98 -9.80 14.17
CA GLY A 19 -4.09 -9.22 14.95
C GLY A 19 -3.70 -8.30 16.11
N LYS A 20 -2.44 -8.34 16.56
CA LYS A 20 -1.96 -7.62 17.76
C LYS A 20 -1.84 -6.11 17.60
N LYS A 21 -1.66 -5.59 16.38
CA LYS A 21 -1.45 -4.16 16.12
C LYS A 21 -2.53 -3.62 15.22
N GLN A 22 -3.15 -2.52 15.66
CA GLN A 22 -4.13 -1.77 14.89
C GLN A 22 -3.60 -0.35 14.72
N LEU A 23 -3.41 0.08 13.47
CA LEU A 23 -2.88 1.39 13.11
C LEU A 23 -3.95 2.18 12.36
N LYS A 24 -4.24 3.40 12.81
CA LYS A 24 -5.08 4.32 12.05
C LYS A 24 -4.29 4.77 10.82
N VAL A 25 -4.86 4.54 9.65
CA VAL A 25 -4.27 4.92 8.37
C VAL A 25 -5.12 5.99 7.71
N ASN A 26 -4.46 7.00 7.14
CA ASN A 26 -5.07 8.04 6.34
C ASN A 26 -4.30 8.14 5.02
N LEU A 27 -4.87 7.59 3.96
CA LEU A 27 -4.27 7.51 2.65
C LEU A 27 -4.85 8.63 1.79
N LYS A 28 -3.98 9.43 1.17
CA LYS A 28 -4.38 10.45 0.21
C LYS A 28 -3.95 10.02 -1.18
N LYS A 29 -4.82 10.20 -2.17
CA LYS A 29 -4.44 9.97 -3.57
C LYS A 29 -3.40 11.01 -3.98
N ILE A 30 -2.19 10.56 -4.27
CA ILE A 30 -1.14 11.38 -4.88
C ILE A 30 -1.15 11.16 -6.40
N LYS A 31 -1.04 12.24 -7.17
CA LYS A 31 -0.77 12.13 -8.61
C LYS A 31 0.70 11.76 -8.78
N GLN A 32 0.96 10.51 -9.13
CA GLN A 32 2.30 10.04 -9.46
C GLN A 32 2.56 10.24 -10.96
N SER A 33 3.80 10.60 -11.31
CA SER A 33 4.24 10.68 -12.70
C SER A 33 4.45 9.27 -13.26
N LYS A 34 4.34 9.08 -14.59
CA LYS A 34 4.53 7.76 -15.22
C LYS A 34 5.86 7.11 -14.83
N ALA A 35 6.95 7.89 -14.83
CA ALA A 35 8.27 7.39 -14.45
C ALA A 35 8.37 6.91 -13.00
N GLU A 36 7.60 7.50 -12.08
CA GLU A 36 7.56 7.08 -10.68
C GLU A 36 6.74 5.79 -10.52
N ILE A 37 5.68 5.63 -11.32
CA ILE A 37 4.86 4.41 -11.37
C ILE A 37 5.71 3.24 -11.87
N GLU A 38 6.38 3.40 -13.02
CA GLU A 38 7.22 2.35 -13.61
C GLU A 38 8.35 1.92 -12.67
N LYS A 39 8.98 2.86 -11.95
CA LYS A 39 9.99 2.53 -10.94
C LYS A 39 9.42 1.70 -9.79
N MET A 40 8.29 2.10 -9.22
CA MET A 40 7.67 1.33 -8.14
C MET A 40 7.23 -0.05 -8.61
N GLU A 41 6.73 -0.18 -9.85
CA GLU A 41 6.36 -1.47 -10.43
C GLU A 41 7.57 -2.39 -10.59
N ASP A 42 8.70 -1.89 -11.10
CA ASP A 42 9.95 -2.65 -11.22
C ASP A 42 10.50 -3.09 -9.85
N GLU A 43 10.45 -2.20 -8.85
CA GLU A 43 10.86 -2.55 -7.48
C GLU A 43 9.95 -3.60 -6.86
N LEU A 44 8.63 -3.51 -7.08
CA LEU A 44 7.66 -4.48 -6.58
C LEU A 44 7.82 -5.84 -7.27
N GLU A 45 8.09 -5.85 -8.57
CA GLU A 45 8.34 -7.09 -9.32
C GLU A 45 9.61 -7.78 -8.82
N LYS A 46 10.70 -7.03 -8.63
CA LYS A 46 11.96 -7.56 -8.05
C LYS A 46 11.76 -8.07 -6.63
N ALA A 47 11.05 -7.33 -5.79
CA ALA A 47 10.76 -7.76 -4.43
C ALA A 47 9.92 -9.05 -4.43
N ASN A 48 8.90 -9.13 -5.29
CA ASN A 48 8.07 -10.31 -5.44
C ASN A 48 8.87 -11.51 -5.95
N TYR A 49 9.75 -11.31 -6.94
CA TYR A 49 10.68 -12.33 -7.41
C TYR A 49 11.58 -12.81 -6.26
N SER A 50 12.22 -11.90 -5.52
CA SER A 50 13.08 -12.27 -4.39
C SER A 50 12.37 -12.96 -3.23
N ALA A 51 11.07 -12.72 -3.05
CA ALA A 51 10.29 -13.29 -1.96
C ALA A 51 9.62 -14.63 -2.33
N ASN A 52 9.40 -14.88 -3.63
CA ASN A 52 8.70 -16.06 -4.14
C ASN A 52 9.56 -16.99 -5.01
N ASP A 53 10.75 -16.58 -5.43
CA ASP A 53 11.73 -17.46 -6.07
C ASP A 53 12.56 -18.11 -4.96
N CYS A 54 12.24 -19.39 -4.73
CA CYS A 54 12.89 -20.33 -3.83
C CYS A 54 14.17 -20.88 -4.44
#